data_AF-A0A377TYJ4-F1
#
_entry.id   AF-A0A377TYJ4-F1
#
_cell.length_a   1.000
_cell.length_b   1.000
_cell.length_c   1.000
_cell.angle_alpha   90.00
_cell.angle_beta   90.00
_cell.angle_gamma   90.00
#
_symmetry.space_group_name_H-M   'P 1'
#
loop_
_entity.id
_entity.type
_entity.pdbx_description
1 polymer ?
#
loop_
_entity_poly.entity_id
_entity_poly.type
_entity_poly.pdbx_seq_one_letter_code
_entity_poly.pdbx_strand_id
1 'polypeptide(L)'
;MIGSSCNRRIGHRRDLHNSGGSLVQRGPAYTEMSLFAQIDADGKLKLVNHLGIDLGSTPEQILSRLDDERISDSDVLHDGRHAHDHDYVTRVRDVDADTPARYNADPDRLFESSGCAGKLAVFAVRLDTFPAEKRQQVFYIGTNQPQVLTEIRRHILAEFQHLPVAGNICTAIFTISPRSMAKTPS
;
A
#
# COMPACT_ATOMS: atom_id res chain seq x y z
N MET A 1 -9.87 12.06 -0.27
CA MET A 1 -8.55 11.58 -0.74
C MET A 1 -8.66 11.19 -2.21
N ILE A 2 -7.87 11.79 -3.11
CA ILE A 2 -7.78 11.36 -4.51
C ILE A 2 -6.79 10.18 -4.55
N GLY A 3 -7.28 8.98 -4.87
CA GLY A 3 -6.43 7.82 -5.12
C GLY A 3 -5.57 8.09 -6.36
N SER A 4 -4.26 8.24 -6.18
CA SER A 4 -3.32 8.51 -7.28
C SER A 4 -3.07 7.30 -8.20
N SER A 5 -3.88 6.23 -8.11
CA SER A 5 -3.75 5.04 -8.96
C SER A 5 -3.97 5.31 -10.45
N CYS A 6 -4.63 6.41 -10.83
CA CYS A 6 -4.72 6.83 -12.22
C CYS A 6 -3.44 7.46 -12.79
N ASN A 7 -2.48 7.88 -11.95
CA ASN A 7 -1.15 8.32 -12.41
C ASN A 7 -0.16 7.19 -12.21
N ARG A 8 0.49 6.74 -13.30
CA ARG A 8 1.56 5.71 -13.32
C ARG A 8 2.61 5.96 -12.23
N ARG A 9 2.39 5.42 -11.04
CA ARG A 9 3.42 5.25 -10.02
C ARG A 9 3.80 3.79 -10.00
N ILE A 10 5.09 3.54 -10.20
CA ILE A 10 5.73 2.21 -10.12
C ILE A 10 5.50 1.65 -8.71
N GLY A 11 5.08 0.38 -8.59
CA GLY A 11 4.67 -0.26 -7.33
C GLY A 11 5.64 -0.03 -6.17
N HIS A 12 6.93 -0.28 -6.40
CA HIS A 12 8.03 -0.08 -5.45
C HIS A 12 8.06 1.33 -4.82
N ARG A 13 7.69 2.40 -5.56
CA ARG A 13 7.68 3.77 -4.99
C ARG A 13 6.62 3.96 -3.90
N ARG A 14 5.61 3.10 -3.82
CA ARG A 14 4.59 3.16 -2.77
C ARG A 14 5.15 2.67 -1.43
N ASP A 15 5.98 1.63 -1.48
CA ASP A 15 6.62 1.00 -0.32
C ASP A 15 7.63 1.96 0.33
N LEU A 16 8.42 2.68 -0.48
CA LEU A 16 9.38 3.70 0.01
C LEU A 16 8.73 4.79 0.87
N HIS A 17 7.43 5.03 0.70
CA HIS A 17 6.69 6.09 1.37
C HIS A 17 5.57 5.59 2.29
N ASN A 18 5.50 4.28 2.56
CA ASN A 18 4.44 3.67 3.38
C ASN A 18 3.03 4.14 2.92
N SER A 19 2.80 4.13 1.61
CA SER A 19 1.64 4.81 1.03
C SER A 19 0.32 4.13 1.42
N GLY A 20 -0.54 4.85 2.17
CA GLY A 20 -1.90 4.41 2.46
C GLY A 20 -2.87 4.78 1.33
N GLY A 21 -3.38 3.77 0.62
CA GLY A 21 -4.40 3.94 -0.42
C GLY A 21 -5.80 4.19 0.14
N SER A 22 -6.82 4.10 -0.73
CA SER A 22 -8.23 4.15 -0.33
C SER A 22 -8.77 2.82 0.20
N LEU A 23 -7.95 1.76 0.17
CA LEU A 23 -8.36 0.43 0.59
C LEU A 23 -8.39 0.35 2.12
N VAL A 24 -9.58 0.16 2.69
CA VAL A 24 -9.76 0.13 4.16
C VAL A 24 -9.25 -1.19 4.75
N GLN A 25 -9.24 -2.25 3.95
CA GLN A 25 -8.77 -3.58 4.35
C GLN A 25 -7.24 -3.73 4.28
N ARG A 26 -6.52 -2.71 3.76
CA ARG A 26 -5.08 -2.81 3.50
C ARG A 26 -4.35 -1.70 4.22
N GLY A 27 -3.32 -2.11 4.95
CA GLY A 27 -2.42 -1.19 5.62
C GLY A 27 -1.60 -0.37 4.66
N PRO A 28 -0.72 0.48 5.18
CA PRO A 28 0.24 1.15 4.34
C PRO A 28 1.15 0.12 3.66
N ALA A 29 1.73 0.52 2.53
CA ALA A 29 2.53 -0.38 1.68
C ALA A 29 3.81 -0.84 2.42
N TYR A 30 3.91 -2.14 2.70
CA TYR A 30 4.89 -2.72 3.61
C TYR A 30 5.37 -4.09 3.12
N THR A 31 6.67 -4.36 3.25
CA THR A 31 7.27 -5.68 3.04
C THR A 31 8.61 -5.79 3.77
N GLU A 32 8.89 -6.98 4.27
CA GLU A 32 10.20 -7.37 4.82
C GLU A 32 11.13 -7.97 3.76
N MET A 33 10.67 -8.02 2.49
CA MET A 33 11.37 -8.72 1.42
C MET A 33 11.69 -7.77 0.26
N SER A 34 12.94 -7.34 0.19
CA SER A 34 13.43 -6.44 -0.86
C SER A 34 14.87 -6.71 -1.27
N LEU A 35 15.23 -6.25 -2.46
CA LEU A 35 16.60 -6.13 -2.94
C LEU A 35 16.93 -4.65 -3.06
N PHE A 36 17.97 -4.20 -2.38
CA PHE A 36 18.35 -2.79 -2.37
C PHE A 36 19.86 -2.61 -2.27
N ALA A 37 20.35 -1.45 -2.70
CA ALA A 37 21.70 -1.01 -2.41
C ALA A 37 21.71 0.08 -1.34
N GLN A 38 22.71 -0.02 -0.46
CA GLN A 38 22.98 0.93 0.61
C GLN A 38 24.47 1.28 0.65
N ILE A 39 24.77 2.45 1.20
CA ILE A 39 26.14 2.83 1.53
C ILE A 39 26.39 2.38 2.97
N ASP A 40 27.45 1.59 3.19
CA ASP A 40 27.83 1.16 4.53
C ASP A 40 28.58 2.26 5.31
N ALA A 41 28.97 1.94 6.55
CA ALA A 41 29.67 2.88 7.42
C ALA A 41 31.03 3.34 6.85
N ASP A 42 31.63 2.55 5.94
CA ASP A 42 32.90 2.86 5.28
C ASP A 42 32.72 3.65 3.98
N GLY A 43 31.48 4.02 3.64
CA GLY A 43 31.17 4.74 2.40
C GLY A 43 31.11 3.84 1.16
N LYS A 44 31.10 2.50 1.32
CA LYS A 44 31.07 1.56 0.20
C LYS A 44 29.65 1.17 -0.15
N LEU A 45 29.35 1.13 -1.46
CA LEU A 45 28.09 0.64 -1.97
C LEU A 45 28.02 -0.89 -1.80
N LYS A 46 26.96 -1.38 -1.17
CA LYS A 46 26.66 -2.80 -0.99
C LYS A 46 25.27 -3.12 -1.50
N LEU A 47 25.14 -4.23 -2.22
CA LEU A 47 23.86 -4.82 -2.61
C LEU A 47 23.41 -5.81 -1.53
N VAL A 48 22.18 -5.66 -1.05
CA VAL A 48 21.58 -6.47 0.01
C VAL A 48 20.36 -7.17 -0.55
N ASN A 49 20.41 -8.51 -0.62
CA ASN A 49 19.31 -9.34 -1.11
C ASN A 49 18.54 -9.97 0.06
N HIS A 50 17.38 -9.42 0.37
CA HIS A 50 16.43 -9.98 1.34
C HIS A 50 15.12 -10.42 0.66
N LEU A 51 15.09 -10.69 -0.64
CA LEU A 51 13.87 -11.13 -1.33
C LEU A 51 13.36 -12.51 -0.87
N GLY A 52 14.21 -13.28 -0.17
CA GLY A 52 13.95 -14.71 0.06
C GLY A 52 13.99 -15.50 -1.25
N ILE A 53 14.87 -15.09 -2.16
CA ILE A 53 15.13 -15.78 -3.43
C ILE A 53 16.65 -15.92 -3.56
N ASP A 54 17.13 -17.13 -3.82
CA ASP A 54 18.55 -17.37 -4.09
C ASP A 54 18.92 -16.88 -5.50
N LEU A 55 19.61 -15.74 -5.52
CA LEU A 55 20.03 -15.06 -6.74
C LEU A 55 21.55 -15.13 -6.94
N GLY A 56 22.25 -15.92 -6.12
CA GLY A 56 23.71 -15.99 -6.11
C GLY A 56 24.38 -15.00 -5.15
N SER A 57 25.70 -14.82 -5.32
CA SER A 57 26.56 -14.20 -4.31
C SER A 57 27.18 -12.86 -4.74
N THR A 58 27.26 -12.58 -6.05
CA THR A 58 27.80 -11.32 -6.55
C THR A 58 26.70 -10.42 -7.10
N PRO A 59 26.88 -9.09 -7.09
CA PRO A 59 25.89 -8.16 -7.66
C PRO A 59 25.52 -8.47 -9.11
N GLU A 60 26.49 -8.85 -9.94
CA GLU A 60 26.29 -9.18 -11.35
C GLU A 60 25.46 -10.45 -11.52
N GLN A 61 25.68 -11.46 -10.68
CA GLN A 61 24.87 -12.68 -10.66
C GLN A 61 23.42 -12.36 -10.28
N ILE A 62 23.24 -11.57 -9.21
CA ILE A 62 21.92 -11.23 -8.69
C ILE A 62 21.11 -10.44 -9.72
N LEU A 63 21.69 -9.37 -10.26
CA LEU A 63 21.01 -8.48 -11.20
C LEU A 63 20.73 -9.19 -12.54
N SER A 64 21.70 -9.93 -13.09
CA SER A 64 21.48 -10.65 -14.36
C SER A 64 20.41 -11.74 -14.25
N ARG A 65 20.30 -12.42 -13.11
CA ARG A 65 19.21 -13.40 -12.93
C ARG A 65 17.83 -12.75 -12.92
N LEU A 66 17.72 -11.55 -12.34
CA LEU A 66 16.46 -10.79 -12.34
C LEU A 66 16.13 -10.27 -13.75
N ASP A 67 17.11 -9.71 -14.45
CA ASP A 67 16.92 -9.12 -15.79
C ASP A 67 16.60 -10.18 -16.86
N ASP A 68 17.21 -11.38 -16.76
CA ASP A 68 17.02 -12.47 -17.72
C ASP A 68 15.83 -13.39 -17.40
N GLU A 69 15.04 -13.07 -16.36
CA GLU A 69 13.92 -13.91 -15.86
C GLU A 69 14.35 -15.37 -15.52
N ARG A 70 15.58 -15.57 -15.03
CA ARG A 70 16.17 -16.90 -14.76
C ARG A 70 15.92 -17.39 -13.33
N ILE A 71 14.76 -17.09 -12.76
CA ILE A 71 14.38 -17.51 -11.41
C ILE A 71 13.52 -18.78 -11.51
N SER A 72 13.87 -19.80 -10.74
CA SER A 72 13.09 -21.04 -10.62
C SER A 72 12.34 -21.13 -9.30
N ASP A 73 11.29 -21.94 -9.23
CA ASP A 73 10.53 -22.16 -7.99
C ASP A 73 11.42 -22.69 -6.85
N SER A 74 12.46 -23.48 -7.17
CA SER A 74 13.41 -23.98 -6.17
C SER A 74 14.32 -22.90 -5.57
N ASP A 75 14.47 -21.76 -6.23
CA ASP A 75 15.25 -20.63 -5.70
C ASP A 75 14.44 -19.84 -4.66
N VAL A 76 13.11 -20.04 -4.61
CA VAL A 76 12.20 -19.24 -3.78
C VAL A 76 12.06 -19.86 -2.39
N LEU A 77 12.49 -19.09 -1.38
CA LEU A 77 12.29 -19.42 0.02
C LEU A 77 10.93 -18.89 0.51
N HIS A 78 10.25 -19.71 1.31
CA HIS A 78 8.99 -19.39 1.97
C HIS A 78 9.20 -19.47 3.48
N ASP A 79 9.75 -18.41 4.07
CA ASP A 79 10.28 -18.39 5.44
C ASP A 79 9.39 -17.66 6.46
N GLY A 80 8.19 -17.25 6.06
CA GLY A 80 7.18 -16.66 6.94
C GLY A 80 7.33 -15.15 7.18
N ARG A 81 8.32 -14.49 6.56
CA ARG A 81 8.42 -13.02 6.56
C ARG A 81 7.22 -12.38 5.88
N HIS A 82 6.90 -11.17 6.33
CA HIS A 82 5.68 -10.48 5.93
C HIS A 82 5.85 -9.71 4.62
N ALA A 83 4.99 -10.00 3.64
CA ALA A 83 4.95 -9.30 2.36
C ALA A 83 3.81 -8.26 2.27
N HIS A 84 3.14 -7.99 3.40
CA HIS A 84 2.14 -6.94 3.60
C HIS A 84 1.95 -6.66 5.11
N ASP A 85 1.20 -5.61 5.46
CA ASP A 85 0.82 -5.33 6.85
C ASP A 85 -0.36 -6.21 7.31
N HIS A 86 -0.04 -7.35 7.95
CA HIS A 86 -1.02 -8.34 8.38
C HIS A 86 -2.01 -7.82 9.43
N ASP A 87 -1.53 -7.04 10.40
CA ASP A 87 -2.34 -6.65 11.57
C ASP A 87 -3.20 -5.40 11.34
N TYR A 88 -3.12 -4.81 10.14
CA TYR A 88 -3.80 -3.54 9.87
C TYR A 88 -5.31 -3.63 10.05
N VAL A 89 -5.92 -4.76 9.69
CA VAL A 89 -7.37 -4.97 9.84
C VAL A 89 -7.78 -4.91 11.30
N THR A 90 -6.94 -5.39 12.21
CA THR A 90 -7.19 -5.29 13.65
C THR A 90 -7.05 -3.84 14.11
N ARG A 91 -5.98 -3.15 13.71
CA ARG A 91 -5.72 -1.75 14.11
C ARG A 91 -6.76 -0.76 13.60
N VAL A 92 -7.22 -0.93 12.35
CA VAL A 92 -8.25 -0.02 11.78
C VAL A 92 -9.61 -0.21 12.43
N ARG A 93 -9.88 -1.38 13.03
CA ARG A 93 -11.11 -1.67 13.78
C ARG A 93 -11.09 -1.14 15.21
N ASP A 94 -9.91 -0.86 15.75
CA ASP A 94 -9.78 -0.25 17.07
C ASP A 94 -10.16 1.25 17.01
N VAL A 95 -11.46 1.51 17.09
CA VAL A 95 -12.02 2.86 16.99
C VAL A 95 -11.83 3.69 18.26
N ASP A 96 -11.41 3.06 19.35
CA ASP A 96 -11.21 3.69 20.66
C ASP A 96 -9.72 3.89 20.99
N ALA A 97 -8.81 3.41 20.14
CA ALA A 97 -7.39 3.72 20.25
C ALA A 97 -7.13 5.24 20.18
N ASP A 98 -6.31 5.71 21.12
CA ASP A 98 -5.82 7.09 21.16
C ASP A 98 -4.71 7.37 20.14
N THR A 99 -4.32 6.36 19.35
CA THR A 99 -3.29 6.45 18.31
C THR A 99 -3.89 6.36 16.91
N PRO A 100 -3.30 7.05 15.92
CA PRO A 100 -3.77 6.92 14.54
C PRO A 100 -3.57 5.50 14.01
N ALA A 101 -4.56 4.96 13.29
CA ALA A 101 -4.46 3.63 12.68
C ALA A 101 -3.29 3.47 11.68
N ARG A 102 -2.80 4.58 11.10
CA ARG A 102 -1.60 4.64 10.27
C ARG A 102 -1.00 6.04 10.21
N TYR A 103 0.32 6.14 10.19
CA TYR A 103 1.07 7.36 9.96
C TYR A 103 2.48 7.02 9.42
N ASN A 104 3.16 7.98 8.78
CA ASN A 104 4.41 7.69 8.06
C ASN A 104 5.59 7.31 8.97
N ALA A 105 5.61 7.83 10.20
CA ALA A 105 6.69 7.62 11.16
C ALA A 105 6.36 6.50 12.17
N ASP A 106 5.49 5.57 11.79
CA ASP A 106 5.16 4.40 12.59
C ASP A 106 6.38 3.46 12.63
N PRO A 107 7.04 3.30 13.80
CA PRO A 107 8.27 2.54 13.90
C PRO A 107 8.09 1.07 13.51
N ASP A 108 6.91 0.50 13.74
CA ASP A 108 6.61 -0.89 13.42
C ASP A 108 6.45 -1.11 11.90
N ARG A 109 6.39 -0.02 11.12
CA ARG A 109 6.24 -0.04 9.66
C ARG A 109 7.44 0.55 8.92
N LEU A 110 8.52 0.87 9.64
CA LEU A 110 9.81 1.23 9.07
C LEU A 110 10.71 -0.01 9.06
N PHE A 111 10.90 -0.59 7.88
CA PHE A 111 11.75 -1.75 7.70
C PHE A 111 12.46 -1.69 6.35
N GLU A 112 13.78 -1.54 6.36
CA GLU A 112 14.64 -1.52 5.16
C GLU A 112 14.06 -0.65 4.03
N SER A 113 13.50 -1.25 2.98
CA SER A 113 12.86 -0.56 1.87
C SER A 113 11.55 0.14 2.24
N SER A 114 10.78 -0.41 3.17
CA SER A 114 9.51 0.14 3.63
C SER A 114 9.73 1.38 4.49
N GLY A 115 9.26 2.52 3.99
CA GLY A 115 9.46 3.81 4.64
C GLY A 115 10.86 4.40 4.50
N CYS A 116 11.71 3.88 3.60
CA CYS A 116 13.09 4.34 3.45
C CYS A 116 13.21 5.78 2.90
N ALA A 117 12.12 6.33 2.32
CA ALA A 117 12.03 7.69 1.78
C ALA A 117 13.17 8.09 0.81
N GLY A 118 13.68 7.12 0.03
CA GLY A 118 14.75 7.33 -0.96
C GLY A 118 16.18 7.27 -0.40
N LYS A 119 16.36 6.90 0.87
CA LYS A 119 17.70 6.66 1.45
C LYS A 119 18.38 5.40 0.92
N LEU A 120 17.62 4.50 0.32
CA LEU A 120 18.08 3.24 -0.28
C LEU A 120 17.73 3.22 -1.77
N ALA A 121 18.60 2.62 -2.57
CA ALA A 121 18.31 2.33 -3.97
C ALA A 121 17.66 0.96 -4.07
N VAL A 122 16.32 0.91 -4.09
CA VAL A 122 15.55 -0.35 -4.15
C VAL A 122 15.44 -0.83 -5.59
N PHE A 123 15.86 -2.08 -5.85
CA PHE A 123 15.83 -2.74 -7.15
C PHE A 123 14.58 -3.60 -7.33
N ALA A 124 14.20 -4.35 -6.29
CA ALA A 124 13.05 -5.25 -6.32
C ALA A 124 12.38 -5.36 -4.94
N VAL A 125 11.08 -5.65 -4.92
CA VAL A 125 10.31 -6.01 -3.72
C VAL A 125 9.47 -7.26 -3.99
N ARG A 126 9.24 -8.05 -2.94
CA ARG A 126 8.30 -9.17 -2.95
C ARG A 126 7.09 -8.81 -2.09
N LEU A 127 5.89 -8.95 -2.67
CA LEU A 127 4.63 -8.49 -2.07
C LEU A 127 3.56 -9.56 -2.19
N ASP A 128 2.67 -9.60 -1.21
CA ASP A 128 1.48 -10.43 -1.31
C ASP A 128 0.47 -9.82 -2.29
N THR A 129 -0.24 -10.71 -2.98
CA THR A 129 -1.40 -10.34 -3.78
C THR A 129 -2.65 -10.93 -3.15
N PHE A 130 -3.80 -10.31 -3.43
CA PHE A 130 -5.06 -10.69 -2.80
C PHE A 130 -6.11 -11.01 -3.85
N PRO A 131 -7.04 -11.93 -3.56
CA PRO A 131 -8.15 -12.24 -4.45
C PRO A 131 -8.93 -10.98 -4.84
N ALA A 132 -9.27 -10.87 -6.12
CA ALA A 132 -10.11 -9.78 -6.60
C ALA A 132 -11.55 -9.92 -6.06
N GLU A 133 -12.12 -8.80 -5.62
CA GLU A 133 -13.50 -8.74 -5.16
C GLU A 133 -14.47 -8.96 -6.33
N LYS A 134 -15.33 -9.99 -6.22
CA LYS A 134 -16.19 -10.44 -7.33
C LYS A 134 -17.38 -9.53 -7.59
N ARG A 135 -17.88 -8.85 -6.55
CA ARG A 135 -19.06 -7.96 -6.63
C ARG A 135 -18.80 -6.74 -5.78
N GLN A 136 -18.77 -5.57 -6.41
CA GLN A 136 -18.59 -4.29 -5.75
C GLN A 136 -19.82 -3.41 -5.97
N GLN A 137 -20.25 -2.73 -4.91
CA GLN A 137 -21.31 -1.73 -4.96
C GLN A 137 -20.79 -0.42 -4.34
N VAL A 138 -21.21 0.70 -4.91
CA VAL A 138 -20.84 2.04 -4.42
C VAL A 138 -22.08 2.69 -3.84
N PHE A 139 -21.99 3.10 -2.57
CA PHE A 139 -23.02 3.85 -1.88
C PHE A 139 -22.59 5.31 -1.75
N TYR A 140 -23.42 6.24 -2.23
CA TYR A 140 -23.24 7.67 -2.02
C TYR A 140 -24.08 8.12 -0.83
N ILE A 141 -23.42 8.52 0.25
CA ILE A 141 -24.07 8.99 1.47
C ILE A 141 -23.76 10.48 1.63
N GLY A 142 -24.81 11.31 1.61
CA GLY A 142 -24.72 12.76 1.79
C GLY A 142 -25.38 13.19 3.09
N THR A 143 -24.70 14.07 3.84
CA THR A 143 -25.24 14.67 5.07
C THR A 143 -24.60 16.03 5.29
N ASN A 144 -25.36 16.96 5.86
CA ASN A 144 -24.86 18.27 6.29
C ASN A 144 -24.31 18.24 7.73
N GLN A 145 -24.39 17.08 8.41
CA GLN A 145 -23.94 16.90 9.79
C GLN A 145 -22.70 15.99 9.81
N PRO A 146 -21.49 16.53 10.07
CA PRO A 146 -20.25 15.73 10.09
C PRO A 146 -20.28 14.55 11.07
N GLN A 147 -21.05 14.67 12.15
CA GLN A 147 -21.20 13.62 13.18
C GLN A 147 -21.80 12.33 12.60
N VAL A 148 -22.75 12.43 11.67
CA VAL A 148 -23.37 11.26 11.03
C VAL A 148 -22.34 10.42 10.27
N LEU A 149 -21.39 11.05 9.57
CA LEU A 149 -20.31 10.31 8.88
C LEU A 149 -19.36 9.65 9.87
N THR A 150 -19.15 10.27 11.03
CA THR A 150 -18.31 9.72 12.11
C THR A 150 -18.97 8.49 12.74
N GLU A 151 -20.26 8.55 13.01
CA GLU A 151 -21.06 7.43 13.52
C GLU A 151 -21.08 6.26 12.54
N ILE A 152 -21.34 6.52 11.25
CA ILE A 152 -21.30 5.49 10.20
C ILE A 152 -19.92 4.82 10.17
N ARG A 153 -18.83 5.61 10.19
CA ARG A 153 -17.48 5.07 10.21
C ARG A 153 -17.26 4.16 11.42
N ARG A 154 -17.60 4.62 12.62
CA ARG A 154 -17.41 3.85 13.86
C ARG A 154 -18.23 2.56 13.86
N HIS A 155 -19.50 2.63 13.46
CA HIS A 155 -20.38 1.47 13.39
C HIS A 155 -19.88 0.43 12.40
N ILE A 156 -19.44 0.84 11.20
CA ILE A 156 -18.87 -0.09 10.21
C ILE A 156 -17.61 -0.77 10.77
N LEU A 157 -16.71 -0.03 11.41
CA LEU A 157 -15.46 -0.58 11.91
C LEU A 157 -15.65 -1.51 13.12
N ALA A 158 -16.61 -1.21 14.00
CA ALA A 158 -16.89 -2.00 15.20
C ALA A 158 -17.78 -3.23 14.90
N GLU A 159 -18.85 -3.06 14.13
CA GLU A 159 -19.96 -4.04 14.09
C GLU A 159 -20.01 -4.87 12.80
N PHE A 160 -19.47 -4.38 11.68
CA PHE A 160 -19.61 -5.12 10.42
C PHE A 160 -18.67 -6.32 10.41
N GLN A 161 -19.21 -7.48 10.04
CA GLN A 161 -18.41 -8.68 9.76
C GLN A 161 -17.42 -8.44 8.60
N HIS A 162 -17.86 -7.72 7.56
CA HIS A 162 -17.04 -7.41 6.38
C HIS A 162 -16.73 -5.92 6.31
N LEU A 163 -15.44 -5.58 6.31
CA LEU A 163 -15.00 -4.20 6.08
C LEU A 163 -15.27 -3.80 4.63
N PRO A 164 -15.66 -2.53 4.38
CA PRO A 164 -15.79 -2.02 3.02
C PRO A 164 -14.44 -2.07 2.31
N VAL A 165 -14.47 -2.22 0.98
CA VAL A 165 -13.25 -2.19 0.16
C VAL A 165 -12.59 -0.81 0.28
N ALA A 166 -13.37 0.25 0.17
CA ALA A 166 -12.90 1.63 0.28
C ALA A 166 -13.95 2.53 0.95
N GLY A 167 -13.48 3.57 1.65
CA GLY A 167 -14.32 4.60 2.25
C GLY A 167 -13.66 5.96 2.14
N ASN A 168 -14.33 6.89 1.47
CA ASN A 168 -13.84 8.26 1.30
C ASN A 168 -14.83 9.25 1.90
N ILE A 169 -14.35 10.08 2.83
CA ILE A 169 -15.11 11.21 3.36
C ILE A 169 -14.60 12.47 2.63
N CYS A 170 -15.52 13.23 2.05
CA CYS A 170 -15.24 14.48 1.35
C CYS A 170 -16.05 15.61 1.98
N THR A 171 -15.39 16.57 2.60
CA THR A 171 -16.01 17.79 3.13
C THR A 171 -15.62 18.96 2.22
N ALA A 172 -16.59 19.54 1.51
CA ALA A 172 -16.49 20.80 0.76
C ALA A 172 -15.83 20.86 -0.65
N ILE A 173 -15.95 19.84 -1.51
CA ILE A 173 -15.68 20.00 -2.96
C ILE A 173 -16.69 19.18 -3.79
N PHE A 174 -17.91 19.69 -3.96
CA PHE A 174 -18.80 19.29 -5.05
C PHE A 174 -19.60 20.50 -5.52
N THR A 175 -19.00 21.33 -6.37
CA THR A 175 -19.79 22.03 -7.39
C THR A 175 -19.68 21.16 -8.64
N ILE A 176 -20.73 20.37 -8.93
CA ILE A 176 -20.82 19.69 -10.21
C ILE A 176 -20.89 20.80 -11.26
N SER A 177 -19.87 20.94 -12.11
CA SER A 177 -19.98 21.80 -13.29
C SER A 177 -21.09 21.20 -14.17
N PRO A 178 -22.21 21.92 -14.41
CA PRO A 178 -23.26 21.39 -15.26
C PRO A 178 -22.69 21.26 -16.67
N ARG A 179 -22.58 20.02 -17.16
CA ARG A 179 -22.34 19.78 -18.59
C ARG A 179 -23.52 20.36 -19.36
N SER A 180 -23.21 21.33 -20.22
CA SER A 180 -24.05 21.84 -21.30
C SER A 180 -24.87 20.72 -21.95
N MET A 181 -26.18 20.70 -21.69
CA MET A 181 -27.14 20.06 -22.59
C MET A 181 -27.42 21.04 -23.73
N ALA A 182 -26.63 20.94 -24.79
CA ALA A 182 -26.94 21.55 -26.06
C ALA A 182 -27.11 20.45 -27.11
N LYS A 183 -28.37 20.17 -27.46
CA LYS A 183 -28.91 20.19 -28.83
C LYS A 183 -30.27 19.48 -28.86
N THR A 184 -31.32 20.27 -28.93
CA THR A 184 -32.55 19.94 -29.65
C THR A 184 -32.23 19.83 -31.14
N PRO A 185 -32.79 18.84 -31.86
CA PRO A 185 -33.05 18.96 -33.27
C PRO A 185 -34.55 19.15 -33.51
N SER A 186 -34.86 20.18 -34.30
CA SER A 186 -36.09 20.34 -35.09
C SER A 186 -36.17 19.29 -36.21
#